data_AF-A0A7R9TXL6-F1
#
_entry.id   AF-A0A7R9TXL6-F1
#
_cell.length_a   1.000
_cell.length_b   1.000
_cell.length_c   1.000
_cell.angle_alpha   90.00
_cell.angle_beta   90.00
_cell.angle_gamma   90.00
#
_symmetry.space_group_name_H-M   'P 1'
#
loop_
_entity.id
_entity.type
_entity.pdbx_description
1 polymer ?
#
loop_
_entity_poly.entity_id
_entity_poly.type
_entity_poly.pdbx_seq_one_letter_code
_entity_poly.pdbx_strand_id
1 'polypeptide(L)'
;SDGGGGGEAQSSFLAAAEAALAALPPAAPRPRNADDAFFAEADAHREALARQAEAPVTQQQQPQEQQKEAGGSEAGGGVHECPEPGCGARFEDSAALQAHYRARHYFRCRVCSRTLPTPRLLELHIAEAHDAYFAAMAARGGMVYKCLVDGCDAVFASAAARGQHVRDTH
;
A
#
# COMPACT_ATOMS: atom_id res chain seq x y z
N SER A 1 -29.68 -3.29 -43.57
CA SER A 1 -28.56 -2.37 -43.32
C SER A 1 -28.33 -2.37 -41.82
N ASP A 2 -27.71 -3.40 -41.27
CA ASP A 2 -26.25 -3.64 -41.14
C ASP A 2 -25.68 -2.94 -39.89
N GLY A 3 -24.91 -3.68 -39.09
CA GLY A 3 -24.28 -3.15 -37.88
C GLY A 3 -24.16 -4.10 -36.68
N GLY A 4 -23.77 -5.36 -36.89
CA GLY A 4 -23.27 -6.24 -35.83
C GLY A 4 -21.80 -6.57 -36.08
N GLY A 5 -20.91 -6.35 -35.10
CA GLY A 5 -19.51 -6.80 -35.19
C GLY A 5 -18.50 -5.87 -34.50
N GLY A 6 -18.41 -5.93 -33.18
CA GLY A 6 -17.39 -5.18 -32.41
C GLY A 6 -16.85 -5.88 -31.16
N GLY A 7 -17.52 -6.92 -30.65
CA GLY A 7 -17.12 -7.63 -29.43
C GLY A 7 -16.13 -8.78 -29.65
N GLU A 8 -16.05 -9.33 -30.86
CA GLU A 8 -15.27 -10.54 -31.14
C GLU A 8 -13.76 -10.27 -31.25
N ALA A 9 -13.37 -9.04 -31.62
CA ALA A 9 -11.98 -8.64 -31.78
C ALA A 9 -11.23 -8.45 -30.43
N GLN A 10 -11.92 -8.04 -29.36
CA GLN A 10 -11.29 -7.87 -28.05
C GLN A 10 -11.14 -9.20 -27.30
N SER A 11 -12.11 -10.11 -27.47
CA SER A 11 -12.07 -11.47 -26.92
C SER A 11 -10.94 -12.31 -27.52
N SER A 12 -10.72 -12.19 -28.84
CA SER A 12 -9.65 -12.91 -29.54
C SER A 12 -8.24 -12.45 -29.15
N PHE A 13 -8.05 -11.16 -28.86
CA PHE A 13 -6.75 -10.64 -28.38
C PHE A 13 -6.40 -11.16 -26.98
N LEU A 14 -7.36 -11.24 -26.06
CA LEU A 14 -7.15 -11.80 -24.72
C LEU A 14 -6.85 -13.31 -24.80
N ALA A 15 -7.58 -14.05 -25.63
CA ALA A 15 -7.33 -15.47 -25.86
C ALA A 15 -5.94 -15.72 -26.47
N ALA A 16 -5.50 -14.86 -27.39
CA ALA A 16 -4.16 -14.93 -27.97
C ALA A 16 -3.06 -14.61 -26.93
N ALA A 17 -3.30 -13.65 -26.04
CA ALA A 17 -2.37 -13.31 -24.96
C ALA A 17 -2.26 -14.43 -23.92
N GLU A 18 -3.38 -15.05 -23.54
CA GLU A 18 -3.40 -16.21 -22.64
C GLU A 18 -2.70 -17.43 -23.27
N ALA A 19 -2.93 -17.69 -24.56
CA ALA A 19 -2.25 -18.76 -25.29
C ALA A 19 -0.74 -18.51 -25.40
N ALA A 20 -0.32 -17.27 -25.65
CA ALA A 20 1.09 -16.89 -25.69
C ALA A 20 1.75 -17.04 -24.31
N LEU A 21 1.06 -16.68 -23.23
CA LEU A 21 1.56 -16.84 -21.86
C LEU A 21 1.67 -18.31 -21.46
N ALA A 22 0.71 -19.15 -21.87
CA ALA A 22 0.73 -20.60 -21.65
C ALA A 22 1.80 -21.32 -22.49
N ALA A 23 2.20 -20.74 -23.63
CA ALA A 23 3.26 -21.25 -24.49
C ALA A 23 4.68 -20.80 -24.06
N LEU A 24 4.81 -19.92 -23.06
CA LEU A 24 6.12 -19.61 -22.50
C LEU A 24 6.68 -20.87 -21.83
N PRO A 25 7.95 -21.24 -22.12
CA PRO A 25 8.58 -22.33 -21.42
C PRO A 25 8.58 -22.05 -19.91
N PRO A 26 8.44 -23.08 -19.04
CA PRO A 26 8.51 -22.89 -17.61
C PRO A 26 9.81 -22.16 -17.29
N ALA A 27 9.71 -20.99 -16.66
CA ALA A 27 10.86 -20.18 -16.29
C ALA A 27 11.70 -20.96 -15.29
N ALA A 28 12.69 -21.71 -15.80
CA ALA A 28 13.69 -22.32 -14.96
C ALA A 28 14.51 -21.17 -14.37
N PRO A 29 14.63 -21.06 -13.03
CA PRO A 29 15.48 -20.05 -12.44
C PRO A 29 16.89 -20.27 -13.00
N ARG A 30 17.40 -19.28 -13.73
CA ARG A 30 18.77 -19.33 -14.25
C ARG A 30 19.69 -19.44 -13.03
N PRO A 31 20.55 -20.48 -12.94
CA PRO A 31 21.52 -20.56 -11.86
C PRO A 31 22.43 -19.33 -11.93
N ARG A 32 22.54 -18.61 -10.82
CA ARG A 32 23.38 -17.42 -10.75
C ARG A 32 24.84 -17.86 -10.71
N ASN A 33 25.57 -17.58 -11.78
CA ASN A 33 27.02 -17.67 -11.81
C ASN A 33 27.60 -16.28 -11.48
N ALA A 34 28.72 -16.23 -10.76
CA ALA A 34 29.40 -14.99 -10.39
C ALA A 34 29.93 -14.22 -11.62
N ASP A 35 30.22 -14.93 -12.73
CA ASP A 35 30.73 -14.35 -13.98
C ASP A 35 29.66 -14.18 -15.07
N ASP A 36 28.36 -14.19 -14.73
CA ASP A 36 27.30 -14.02 -15.73
C ASP A 36 27.19 -12.55 -16.18
N ALA A 37 27.52 -12.31 -17.46
CA ALA A 37 27.46 -11.00 -18.11
C ALA A 37 26.08 -10.32 -17.99
N PHE A 38 24.99 -11.09 -17.88
CA PHE A 38 23.65 -10.54 -17.69
C PHE A 38 23.48 -9.81 -16.34
N PHE A 39 24.17 -10.27 -15.30
CA PHE A 39 24.07 -9.70 -13.95
C PHE A 39 25.22 -8.74 -13.60
N ALA A 40 26.21 -8.58 -14.48
CA ALA A 40 27.43 -7.80 -14.20
C ALA A 40 27.13 -6.36 -13.75
N GLU A 41 26.15 -5.69 -14.36
CA GLU A 41 25.77 -4.32 -13.98
C GLU A 41 25.12 -4.27 -12.58
N ALA A 42 24.21 -5.21 -12.29
CA ALA A 42 23.58 -5.30 -10.97
C ALA A 42 24.59 -5.68 -9.88
N ASP A 43 25.56 -6.53 -10.19
CA ASP A 43 26.61 -6.96 -9.28
C ASP A 43 27.58 -5.81 -8.98
N ALA A 44 27.98 -5.06 -10.00
CA ALA A 44 28.76 -3.83 -9.84
C ALA A 44 28.03 -2.78 -8.98
N HIS A 45 26.72 -2.62 -9.16
CA HIS A 45 25.91 -1.71 -8.35
C HIS A 45 25.86 -2.15 -6.87
N ARG A 46 25.64 -3.44 -6.60
CA ARG A 46 25.66 -3.99 -5.24
C ARG A 46 27.03 -3.81 -4.57
N GLU A 47 28.10 -4.05 -5.31
CA GLU A 47 29.47 -3.87 -4.82
C GLU A 47 29.77 -2.38 -4.54
N ALA A 48 29.28 -1.46 -5.36
CA ALA A 48 29.39 -0.02 -5.12
C ALA A 48 28.68 0.41 -3.83
N LEU A 49 27.48 -0.12 -3.56
CA LEU A 49 26.77 0.13 -2.30
C LEU A 49 27.51 -0.45 -1.08
N ALA A 50 28.06 -1.66 -1.20
CA ALA A 50 28.87 -2.25 -0.14
C ALA A 50 30.10 -1.38 0.17
N ARG A 51 30.80 -0.88 -0.86
CA ARG A 51 31.91 0.07 -0.72
C ARG A 51 31.49 1.38 -0.04
N GLN A 52 30.30 1.90 -0.34
CA GLN A 52 29.77 3.10 0.33
C GLN A 52 29.43 2.83 1.80
N ALA A 53 28.98 1.63 2.14
CA ALA A 53 28.69 1.22 3.52
C ALA A 53 29.96 0.98 4.36
N GLU A 54 31.05 0.57 3.73
CA GLU A 54 32.35 0.30 4.38
C GLU A 54 33.29 1.52 4.41
N ALA A 55 32.92 2.62 3.76
CA ALA A 55 33.68 3.87 3.82
C ALA A 55 33.78 4.36 5.28
N PRO A 56 34.97 4.70 5.79
CA PRO A 56 35.11 5.24 7.14
C PRO A 56 34.25 6.50 7.24
N VAL A 57 33.45 6.59 8.29
CA VAL A 57 32.63 7.76 8.66
C VAL A 57 33.56 8.91 9.05
N THR A 58 34.27 9.46 8.07
CA THR A 58 34.95 10.74 8.19
C THR A 58 33.99 11.81 7.72
N GLN A 59 33.26 12.34 8.70
CA GLN A 59 32.80 13.73 8.82
C GLN A 59 32.76 14.53 7.51
N GLN A 60 31.58 14.60 6.89
CA GLN A 60 30.94 15.86 6.45
C GLN A 60 29.74 15.57 5.55
N GLN A 61 28.70 14.96 6.12
CA GLN A 61 27.32 15.25 5.73
C GLN A 61 26.56 15.42 7.04
N GLN A 62 26.66 16.61 7.63
CA GLN A 62 25.58 17.10 8.46
C GLN A 62 24.38 17.28 7.52
N PRO A 63 23.26 16.57 7.68
CA PRO A 63 22.00 17.12 7.23
C PRO A 63 21.88 18.46 7.97
N GLN A 64 21.75 19.55 7.22
CA GLN A 64 21.35 20.83 7.79
C GLN A 64 19.94 20.66 8.34
N GLU A 65 19.85 20.22 9.60
CA GLU A 65 18.70 20.50 10.45
C GLU A 65 18.67 22.01 10.65
N GLN A 66 18.01 22.71 9.74
CA GLN A 66 17.55 24.08 10.00
C GLN A 66 16.42 23.98 11.02
N GLN A 67 16.82 23.76 12.26
CA GLN A 67 16.10 24.18 13.45
C GLN A 67 15.96 25.69 13.36
N LYS A 68 14.80 26.13 12.87
CA LYS A 68 14.35 27.49 13.10
C LYS A 68 13.79 27.49 14.52
N GLU A 69 14.68 27.76 15.48
CA GLU A 69 14.26 28.21 16.81
C GLU A 69 13.58 29.57 16.64
N ALA A 70 12.30 29.61 17.01
CA ALA A 70 11.63 30.83 17.39
C ALA A 70 11.07 30.61 18.79
N GLY A 71 11.88 30.94 19.79
CA GLY A 71 11.36 31.32 21.10
C GLY A 71 10.66 32.65 20.96
N GLY A 72 9.46 32.77 21.56
CA GLY A 72 8.73 34.03 21.60
C GLY A 72 7.25 33.83 21.83
N SER A 73 6.85 33.79 23.10
CA SER A 73 5.46 33.90 23.57
C SER A 73 4.80 35.17 23.03
N GLU A 74 3.78 35.06 22.18
CA GLU A 74 2.72 36.06 22.06
C GLU A 74 1.40 35.35 21.70
N ALA A 75 0.32 35.72 22.39
CA ALA A 75 -1.03 35.27 22.10
C ALA A 75 -1.42 35.73 20.68
N GLY A 76 -1.29 34.83 19.70
CA GLY A 76 -1.62 35.10 18.30
C GLY A 76 -2.28 33.87 17.70
N GLY A 77 -3.60 33.82 17.73
CA GLY A 77 -4.41 32.76 17.13
C GLY A 77 -4.21 32.71 15.61
N GLY A 78 -3.27 31.88 15.17
CA GLY A 78 -3.14 31.48 13.78
C GLY A 78 -4.17 30.40 13.47
N VAL A 79 -4.95 30.59 12.40
CA VAL A 79 -5.87 29.56 11.93
C VAL A 79 -5.06 28.43 11.29
N HIS A 80 -5.11 27.24 11.89
CA HIS A 80 -4.52 26.00 11.41
C HIS A 80 -5.50 25.26 10.50
N GLU A 81 -5.14 25.05 9.24
CA GLU A 81 -5.99 24.36 8.27
C GLU A 81 -5.60 22.88 8.12
N CYS A 82 -6.59 22.03 7.87
CA CYS A 82 -6.35 20.62 7.58
C CYS A 82 -5.69 20.48 6.19
N PRO A 83 -4.54 19.78 6.10
CA PRO A 83 -3.81 19.62 4.84
C PRO A 83 -4.48 18.61 3.88
N GLU A 84 -5.50 17.86 4.33
CA GLU A 84 -6.16 16.87 3.49
C GLU A 84 -7.02 17.56 2.42
N PRO A 85 -6.78 17.29 1.12
CA PRO A 85 -7.57 17.85 0.03
C PRO A 85 -9.07 17.58 0.21
N GLY A 86 -9.88 18.64 0.17
CA GLY A 86 -11.33 18.53 0.33
C GLY A 86 -11.84 18.44 1.77
N CYS A 87 -10.97 18.48 2.79
CA CYS A 87 -11.41 18.55 4.19
C CYS A 87 -11.84 19.98 4.58
N GLY A 88 -10.97 20.97 4.34
CA GLY A 88 -11.26 22.39 4.60
C GLY A 88 -11.48 22.75 6.07
N ALA A 89 -11.22 21.84 7.02
CA ALA A 89 -11.37 22.11 8.44
C ALA A 89 -10.30 23.10 8.94
N ARG A 90 -10.72 24.03 9.79
CA ARG A 90 -9.91 25.11 10.35
C ARG A 90 -9.96 25.08 11.87
N PHE A 91 -8.83 25.29 12.52
CA PHE A 91 -8.65 25.18 13.96
C PHE A 91 -7.88 26.39 14.49
N GLU A 92 -8.18 26.84 15.70
CA GLU A 92 -7.45 27.96 16.33
C GLU A 92 -6.16 27.51 17.01
N ASP A 93 -6.04 26.21 17.25
CA ASP A 93 -4.89 25.59 17.89
C ASP A 93 -4.38 24.39 17.08
N SER A 94 -3.06 24.27 17.07
CA SER A 94 -2.34 23.16 16.47
C SER A 94 -2.73 21.81 17.06
N ALA A 95 -3.01 21.72 18.37
CA ALA A 95 -3.41 20.46 18.99
C ALA A 95 -4.80 20.01 18.53
N ALA A 96 -5.73 20.96 18.33
CA ALA A 96 -7.04 20.69 17.77
C ALA A 96 -6.96 20.17 16.33
N LEU A 97 -6.09 20.75 15.49
CA LEU A 97 -5.81 20.23 14.15
C LEU A 97 -5.24 18.80 14.20
N GLN A 98 -4.26 18.54 15.07
CA GLN A 98 -3.67 17.21 15.20
C GLN A 98 -4.69 16.17 15.67
N ALA A 99 -5.54 16.52 16.64
CA ALA A 99 -6.61 15.64 17.10
C ALA A 99 -7.64 15.35 16.00
N HIS A 100 -8.02 16.36 15.23
CA HIS A 100 -8.87 16.18 14.05
C HIS A 100 -8.24 15.25 13.02
N TYR A 101 -6.97 15.47 12.67
CA TYR A 101 -6.27 14.64 11.70
C TYR A 101 -6.19 13.18 12.19
N ARG A 102 -5.89 12.98 13.48
CA ARG A 102 -5.90 11.66 14.12
C ARG A 102 -7.27 10.97 14.06
N ALA A 103 -8.35 11.72 14.27
CA ALA A 103 -9.70 11.17 14.27
C ALA A 103 -10.27 10.91 12.86
N ARG A 104 -9.87 11.69 11.86
CA ARG A 104 -10.54 11.73 10.54
C ARG A 104 -9.68 11.29 9.36
N HIS A 105 -8.37 11.30 9.49
CA HIS A 105 -7.44 11.10 8.36
C HIS A 105 -6.32 10.11 8.66
N TYR A 106 -6.17 9.67 9.91
CA TYR A 106 -5.04 8.87 10.34
C TYR A 106 -4.95 7.51 9.66
N PHE A 107 -6.09 6.80 9.55
CA PHE A 107 -6.14 5.49 8.93
C PHE A 107 -6.59 5.58 7.47
N ARG A 108 -5.89 6.40 6.68
CA ARG A 108 -6.14 6.59 5.25
C ARG A 108 -5.34 5.57 4.41
N CYS A 109 -6.04 4.88 3.53
CA CYS A 109 -5.41 4.00 2.55
C CYS A 109 -4.58 4.82 1.55
N ARG A 110 -3.30 4.46 1.38
CA ARG A 110 -2.41 5.18 0.46
C ARG A 110 -2.70 4.87 -1.02
N VAL A 111 -3.39 3.78 -1.31
CA VAL A 111 -3.71 3.35 -2.68
C VAL A 111 -4.97 4.05 -3.20
N CYS A 112 -6.08 3.96 -2.46
CA CYS A 112 -7.37 4.50 -2.89
C CYS A 112 -7.84 5.74 -2.11
N SER A 113 -7.04 6.26 -1.17
CA SER A 113 -7.35 7.45 -0.36
C SER A 113 -8.59 7.32 0.56
N ARG A 114 -9.14 6.11 0.72
CA ARG A 114 -10.26 5.87 1.63
C ARG A 114 -9.79 5.93 3.09
N THR A 115 -10.48 6.69 3.93
CA THR A 115 -10.24 6.70 5.38
C THR A 115 -11.07 5.63 6.07
N LEU A 116 -10.42 4.84 6.93
CA LEU A 116 -11.05 3.83 7.77
C LEU A 116 -11.11 4.29 9.24
N PRO A 117 -12.04 3.79 10.06
CA PRO A 117 -12.18 4.23 11.46
C PRO A 117 -11.07 3.71 12.40
N THR A 118 -10.53 2.53 12.13
CA THR A 118 -9.57 1.84 13.01
C THR A 118 -8.38 1.32 12.20
N PRO A 119 -7.20 1.09 12.83
CA PRO A 119 -6.03 0.56 12.13
C PRO A 119 -6.32 -0.83 11.56
N ARG A 120 -7.04 -1.65 12.30
CA ARG A 120 -7.46 -3.00 11.89
C ARG A 120 -8.28 -3.00 10.61
N LEU A 121 -9.26 -2.09 10.51
CA LEU A 121 -10.07 -1.96 9.31
C LEU A 121 -9.24 -1.47 8.11
N LEU A 122 -8.23 -0.63 8.33
CA LEU A 122 -7.30 -0.24 7.28
C LEU A 122 -6.46 -1.43 6.79
N GLU A 123 -5.90 -2.23 7.69
CA GLU A 123 -5.14 -3.43 7.34
C GLU A 123 -5.98 -4.43 6.54
N LEU A 124 -7.20 -4.71 7.02
CA LEU A 124 -8.14 -5.60 6.34
C LEU A 124 -8.54 -5.03 4.98
N HIS A 125 -8.75 -3.73 4.87
CA HIS A 125 -9.04 -3.08 3.60
C HIS A 125 -7.88 -3.25 2.60
N ILE A 126 -6.64 -3.05 3.04
CA ILE A 126 -5.47 -3.23 2.16
C ILE A 126 -5.40 -4.67 1.67
N ALA A 127 -5.60 -5.65 2.55
CA ALA A 127 -5.65 -7.06 2.17
C ALA A 127 -6.80 -7.34 1.19
N GLU A 128 -8.02 -6.95 1.53
CA GLU A 128 -9.21 -7.32 0.76
C GLU A 128 -9.35 -6.58 -0.58
N ALA A 129 -8.85 -5.35 -0.69
CA ALA A 129 -9.04 -4.50 -1.86
C ALA A 129 -7.78 -4.30 -2.72
N HIS A 130 -6.58 -4.52 -2.15
CA HIS A 130 -5.33 -4.16 -2.81
C HIS A 130 -4.27 -5.28 -2.79
N ASP A 131 -4.51 -6.40 -2.09
CA ASP A 131 -3.58 -7.53 -2.10
C ASP A 131 -3.99 -8.58 -3.15
N ALA A 132 -3.15 -8.74 -4.17
CA ALA A 132 -3.34 -9.74 -5.21
C ALA A 132 -3.30 -11.18 -4.67
N TYR A 133 -2.54 -11.44 -3.60
CA TYR A 133 -2.53 -12.74 -2.94
C TYR A 133 -3.89 -13.04 -2.31
N PHE A 134 -4.49 -12.06 -1.63
CA PHE A 134 -5.84 -12.19 -1.09
C PHE A 134 -6.84 -12.54 -2.18
N ALA A 135 -6.84 -11.79 -3.29
CA ALA A 135 -7.74 -12.03 -4.41
C ALA A 135 -7.58 -13.44 -4.99
N ALA A 136 -6.35 -13.90 -5.19
CA ALA A 136 -6.07 -15.24 -5.70
C ALA A 136 -6.51 -16.36 -4.74
N MET A 137 -6.28 -16.19 -3.44
CA MET A 137 -6.68 -17.17 -2.43
C MET A 137 -8.20 -17.21 -2.24
N ALA A 138 -8.86 -16.05 -2.23
CA ALA A 138 -10.32 -15.96 -2.16
C ALA A 138 -10.98 -16.63 -3.38
N ALA A 139 -10.45 -16.42 -4.59
CA ALA A 139 -10.95 -17.05 -5.81
C ALA A 139 -10.86 -18.59 -5.79
N ARG A 140 -9.91 -19.14 -5.02
CA ARG A 140 -9.73 -20.59 -4.81
C ARG A 140 -10.57 -21.15 -3.65
N GLY A 141 -11.43 -20.32 -3.03
CA GLY A 141 -12.22 -20.73 -1.87
C GLY A 141 -11.43 -20.80 -0.56
N GLY A 142 -10.27 -20.14 -0.49
CA GLY A 142 -9.47 -20.07 0.73
C GLY A 142 -10.16 -19.27 1.84
N MET A 143 -9.93 -19.65 3.10
CA MET A 143 -10.37 -18.89 4.27
C MET A 143 -9.42 -17.73 4.53
N VAL A 144 -9.72 -16.57 3.96
CA VAL A 144 -8.86 -15.37 4.05
C VAL A 144 -9.52 -14.18 4.73
N TYR A 145 -10.86 -14.18 4.88
CA TYR A 145 -11.59 -13.07 5.49
C TYR A 145 -11.47 -13.13 7.01
N LYS A 146 -10.64 -12.28 7.61
CA LYS A 146 -10.50 -12.20 9.07
C LYS A 146 -11.63 -11.38 9.71
N CYS A 147 -11.93 -11.62 10.98
CA CYS A 147 -12.91 -10.83 11.73
C CYS A 147 -12.53 -9.33 11.78
N LEU A 148 -13.57 -8.48 11.76
CA LEU A 148 -13.44 -7.02 11.78
C LEU A 148 -13.12 -6.46 13.17
N VAL A 149 -13.42 -7.22 14.24
CA VAL A 149 -13.28 -6.79 15.63
C VAL A 149 -11.85 -7.01 16.11
N ASP A 150 -11.29 -6.00 16.76
CA ASP A 150 -9.96 -6.08 17.39
C ASP A 150 -9.94 -7.16 18.48
N GLY A 151 -8.91 -8.02 18.44
CA GLY A 151 -8.77 -9.14 19.37
C GLY A 151 -9.55 -10.41 18.98
N CYS A 152 -10.21 -10.44 17.83
CA CYS A 152 -10.85 -11.65 17.30
C CYS A 152 -10.05 -12.25 16.13
N ASP A 153 -9.56 -13.49 16.31
CA ASP A 153 -8.73 -14.20 15.33
C ASP A 153 -9.52 -15.11 14.38
N ALA A 154 -10.85 -15.04 14.40
CA ALA A 154 -11.69 -15.86 13.54
C ALA A 154 -11.49 -15.52 12.04
N VAL A 155 -11.44 -16.55 11.19
CA VAL A 155 -11.22 -16.43 9.74
C VAL A 155 -12.31 -17.19 8.99
N PHE A 156 -12.75 -16.62 7.87
CA PHE A 156 -13.93 -17.06 7.11
C PHE A 156 -13.60 -17.21 5.63
N ALA A 157 -14.37 -18.07 4.96
CA ALA A 157 -14.30 -18.26 3.50
C ALA A 157 -14.98 -17.13 2.71
N SER A 158 -15.87 -16.35 3.34
CA SER A 158 -16.57 -15.25 2.67
C SER A 158 -16.83 -14.07 3.61
N ALA A 159 -16.96 -12.88 3.03
CA ALA A 159 -17.35 -11.67 3.75
C ALA A 159 -18.75 -11.81 4.40
N ALA A 160 -19.65 -12.61 3.81
CA ALA A 160 -20.97 -12.87 4.36
C ALA A 160 -20.90 -13.71 5.64
N ALA A 161 -20.10 -14.79 5.65
CA ALA A 161 -19.87 -15.62 6.83
C ALA A 161 -19.19 -14.81 7.96
N ARG A 162 -18.20 -13.98 7.61
CA ARG A 162 -17.60 -13.02 8.56
C ARG A 162 -18.66 -12.09 9.15
N GLY A 163 -19.51 -11.49 8.31
CA GLY A 163 -20.55 -10.57 8.74
C GLY A 163 -21.57 -11.23 9.67
N GLN A 164 -21.89 -12.51 9.44
CA GLN A 164 -22.74 -13.28 10.34
C GLN A 164 -22.07 -13.50 11.70
N HIS A 165 -20.80 -13.94 11.71
CA HIS A 165 -20.05 -14.11 12.95
C HIS A 165 -20.00 -12.82 13.79
N VAL A 166 -19.75 -11.67 13.14
CA VAL A 166 -19.74 -10.38 13.84
C VAL A 166 -21.09 -10.15 14.52
N ARG A 167 -22.22 -10.37 13.85
CA ARG A 167 -23.56 -10.18 14.44
C ARG A 167 -23.89 -11.13 15.59
N ASP A 168 -23.40 -12.36 15.51
CA ASP A 168 -23.77 -13.40 16.48
C ASP A 168 -22.85 -13.41 17.71
N THR A 169 -21.62 -12.86 17.57
CA THR A 169 -20.56 -12.96 18.59
C THR A 169 -20.18 -11.61 19.21
N HIS A 170 -20.43 -10.49 18.51
CA HIS A 170 -20.03 -9.14 18.92
C HIS A 170 -21.19 -8.14 18.84
#